data_AF-K0KCF8-F1
#
_entry.id   AF-K0KCF8-F1
#
_cell.length_a   1.000
_cell.length_b   1.000
_cell.length_c   1.000
_cell.angle_alpha   90.00
_cell.angle_beta   90.00
_cell.angle_gamma   90.00
#
_symmetry.space_group_name_H-M   'P 1'
#
loop_
_entity.id
_entity.type
_entity.pdbx_description
1 polymer ?
#
loop_
_entity_poly.entity_id
_entity_poly.type
_entity_poly.pdbx_seq_one_letter_code
_entity_poly.pdbx_strand_id
1 'polypeptide(L)'
;MTTRVAYRVAAVLFLSGLFHLVVFFVAGGPWEGPVSWRKPVTFGLSFGLTLATYAWVGGFLRLGTSRLGTSRLGTSRLKAFWIGLFTVASVLEVTLIGVQAWRGVPSHFNEATALDTVVTRCLTAGGVMIIVSVVALVVAAFRAVHLAPSMRLAVRAGAASLAVALAFGGLMIAERGGSWKLSHGVAMHGVLLLPLLAWLLAFTTGDEARLTRVVGTAAAGYGALVVAAAVVDAVSL
;
A
#
# COMPACT_ATOMS: atom_id res chain seq x y z
N MET A 1 3.27 1.01 -18.06
CA MET A 1 3.11 -0.41 -17.62
C MET A 1 1.65 -0.84 -17.72
N THR A 2 1.36 -2.08 -18.14
CA THR A 2 -0.03 -2.57 -18.19
C THR A 2 -0.47 -3.17 -16.85
N THR A 3 -1.77 -3.16 -16.57
CA THR A 3 -2.35 -3.77 -15.35
C THR A 3 -2.02 -5.26 -15.23
N ARG A 4 -1.94 -6.00 -16.35
CA ARG A 4 -1.59 -7.43 -16.35
C ARG A 4 -0.16 -7.66 -15.86
N VAL A 5 0.78 -6.83 -16.28
CA VAL A 5 2.18 -6.91 -15.79
C VAL A 5 2.21 -6.57 -14.30
N ALA A 6 1.46 -5.57 -13.84
CA ALA A 6 1.41 -5.19 -12.43
C ALA A 6 0.92 -6.34 -11.55
N TYR A 7 -0.10 -7.09 -11.98
CA TYR A 7 -0.56 -8.27 -11.24
C TYR A 7 0.46 -9.40 -11.19
N ARG A 8 1.22 -9.62 -12.27
CA ARG A 8 2.30 -10.63 -12.27
C ARG A 8 3.41 -10.23 -11.30
N VAL A 9 3.84 -8.96 -11.34
CA VAL A 9 4.84 -8.45 -10.40
C VAL A 9 4.32 -8.54 -8.96
N ALA A 10 3.08 -8.12 -8.71
CA ALA A 10 2.43 -8.23 -7.40
C ALA A 10 2.44 -9.67 -6.87
N ALA A 11 2.10 -10.65 -7.72
CA ALA A 11 2.16 -12.06 -7.34
C ALA A 11 3.58 -12.51 -7.00
N VAL A 12 4.58 -12.12 -7.78
CA VAL A 12 5.99 -12.44 -7.50
C VAL A 12 6.45 -11.83 -6.17
N LEU A 13 6.10 -10.57 -5.88
CA LEU A 13 6.42 -9.92 -4.60
C LEU A 13 5.75 -10.63 -3.42
N PHE A 14 4.48 -10.99 -3.57
CA PHE A 14 3.73 -11.72 -2.54
C PHE A 14 4.33 -13.10 -2.27
N LEU A 15 4.62 -13.85 -3.34
CA LEU A 15 5.26 -15.16 -3.24
C LEU A 15 6.68 -15.06 -2.66
N SER A 16 7.41 -13.99 -2.93
CA SER A 16 8.70 -13.70 -2.27
C SER A 16 8.52 -13.54 -0.76
N GLY A 17 7.48 -12.83 -0.31
CA GLY A 17 7.15 -12.73 1.12
C GLY A 17 6.86 -14.09 1.77
N LEU A 18 6.06 -14.93 1.10
CA LEU A 18 5.80 -16.31 1.56
C LEU A 18 7.06 -17.17 1.58
N PHE A 19 7.92 -17.05 0.57
CA PHE A 19 9.20 -17.74 0.54
C PHE A 19 10.07 -17.36 1.74
N HIS A 20 10.20 -16.07 2.06
CA HIS A 20 10.96 -15.63 3.23
C HIS A 20 10.31 -16.07 4.56
N LEU A 21 9.00 -16.33 4.58
CA LEU A 21 8.33 -16.88 5.75
C LEU A 21 8.73 -18.35 5.96
N VAL A 22 8.84 -19.12 4.89
CA VAL A 22 9.41 -20.48 4.94
C VAL A 22 10.88 -20.43 5.39
N VAL A 23 11.68 -19.50 4.86
CA VAL A 23 13.06 -19.28 5.31
C VAL A 23 13.12 -19.00 6.81
N PHE A 24 12.24 -18.13 7.33
CA PHE A 24 12.16 -17.87 8.78
C PHE A 24 11.89 -19.14 9.59
N PHE A 25 10.95 -19.99 9.15
CA PHE A 25 10.63 -21.24 9.85
C PHE A 25 11.78 -22.26 9.81
N VAL A 26 12.60 -22.27 8.76
CA VAL A 26 13.73 -23.20 8.61
C VAL A 26 15.00 -22.68 9.30
N ALA A 27 15.37 -21.43 9.04
CA ALA A 27 16.61 -20.83 9.53
C ALA A 27 16.49 -20.28 10.96
N GLY A 28 15.26 -19.99 11.43
CA GLY A 28 15.00 -19.45 12.75
C GLY A 28 15.46 -18.00 12.93
N GLY A 29 15.71 -17.61 14.18
CA GLY A 29 16.09 -16.26 14.58
C GLY A 29 14.93 -15.47 15.19
N PRO A 30 15.21 -14.28 15.76
CA PRO A 30 14.17 -13.45 16.35
C PRO A 30 13.25 -12.85 15.28
N TRP A 31 11.95 -12.77 15.57
CA TRP A 31 10.97 -12.10 14.70
C TRP A 31 11.12 -10.58 14.72
N GLU A 32 11.61 -10.00 15.81
CA GLU A 32 11.90 -8.57 15.89
C GLU A 32 13.39 -8.28 15.73
N GLY A 33 13.69 -7.00 15.48
CA GLY A 33 15.05 -6.50 15.30
C GLY A 33 15.36 -6.03 13.89
N PRO A 34 16.52 -5.37 13.71
CA PRO A 34 16.86 -4.67 12.48
C PRO A 34 17.14 -5.59 11.28
N VAL A 35 17.54 -6.84 11.55
CA VAL A 35 17.96 -7.87 10.59
C VAL A 35 16.99 -9.06 10.50
N SER A 36 15.84 -8.98 11.18
CA SER A 36 14.87 -10.07 11.21
C SER A 36 14.25 -10.35 9.84
N TRP A 37 13.95 -11.63 9.59
CA TRP A 37 13.18 -12.12 8.44
C TRP A 37 11.75 -11.54 8.36
N ARG A 38 11.23 -10.95 9.44
CA ARG A 38 9.95 -10.23 9.44
C ARG A 38 9.88 -9.21 8.32
N LYS A 39 10.95 -8.44 8.09
CA LYS A 39 10.95 -7.39 7.06
C LYS A 39 10.71 -7.93 5.65
N PRO A 40 11.52 -8.88 5.11
CA PRO A 40 11.26 -9.40 3.78
C PRO A 40 9.91 -10.13 3.67
N VAL A 41 9.43 -10.76 4.75
CA VAL A 41 8.07 -11.35 4.80
C VAL A 41 7.00 -10.28 4.64
N THR A 42 6.95 -9.31 5.56
CA THR A 42 5.86 -8.32 5.60
C THR A 42 5.94 -7.36 4.43
N PHE A 43 7.13 -6.99 3.96
CA PHE A 43 7.26 -6.16 2.78
C PHE A 43 6.83 -6.90 1.52
N GLY A 44 7.26 -8.16 1.31
CA GLY A 44 6.84 -8.94 0.15
C GLY A 44 5.33 -9.11 0.08
N LEU A 45 4.71 -9.54 1.18
CA LEU A 45 3.26 -9.72 1.28
C LEU A 45 2.50 -8.40 1.08
N SER A 46 2.87 -7.35 1.82
CA SER A 46 2.17 -6.06 1.79
C SER A 46 2.34 -5.33 0.47
N PHE A 47 3.54 -5.26 -0.10
CA PHE A 47 3.74 -4.63 -1.40
C PHE A 47 3.13 -5.43 -2.54
N GLY A 48 3.17 -6.77 -2.48
CA GLY A 48 2.44 -7.61 -3.44
C GLY A 48 0.94 -7.32 -3.43
N LEU A 49 0.31 -7.38 -2.26
CA LEU A 49 -1.13 -7.13 -2.12
C LEU A 49 -1.50 -5.68 -2.45
N THR A 50 -0.71 -4.72 -1.99
CA THR A 50 -0.96 -3.29 -2.22
C THR A 50 -0.77 -2.92 -3.69
N LEU A 51 0.23 -3.47 -4.40
CA LEU A 51 0.41 -3.24 -5.83
C LEU A 51 -0.77 -3.81 -6.64
N ALA A 52 -1.24 -5.02 -6.32
CA ALA A 52 -2.43 -5.58 -6.94
C ALA A 52 -3.65 -4.68 -6.69
N THR A 53 -3.84 -4.24 -5.44
CA THR A 53 -4.94 -3.35 -5.04
C THR A 53 -4.86 -2.00 -5.75
N TYR A 54 -3.67 -1.38 -5.82
CA TYR A 54 -3.45 -0.10 -6.49
C TYR A 54 -3.81 -0.20 -7.98
N ALA A 55 -3.39 -1.27 -8.65
CA ALA A 55 -3.70 -1.52 -10.05
C ALA A 55 -5.21 -1.77 -10.29
N TRP A 56 -5.86 -2.48 -9.36
CA TRP A 56 -7.29 -2.79 -9.40
C TRP A 56 -8.15 -1.54 -9.15
N VAL A 57 -7.91 -0.81 -8.06
CA VAL A 57 -8.62 0.43 -7.71
C VAL A 57 -8.39 1.50 -8.77
N GLY A 58 -7.18 1.59 -9.31
CA GLY A 58 -6.86 2.43 -10.47
C GLY A 58 -7.68 2.12 -11.73
N GLY A 59 -8.29 0.93 -11.80
CA GLY A 59 -9.31 0.55 -12.78
C GLY A 59 -10.58 1.40 -12.69
N PHE A 60 -11.08 1.64 -11.49
CA PHE A 60 -12.31 2.41 -11.26
C PHE A 60 -12.10 3.92 -11.41
N LEU A 61 -10.92 4.41 -11.04
CA LEU A 61 -10.66 5.84 -10.83
C LEU A 61 -10.33 6.67 -12.08
N ARG A 62 -10.21 6.05 -13.26
CA ARG A 62 -9.75 6.74 -14.48
C ARG A 62 -8.49 7.60 -14.21
N LEU A 63 -7.49 7.03 -13.53
CA LEU A 63 -6.22 7.69 -13.18
C LEU A 63 -5.66 8.47 -14.39
N GLY A 64 -5.97 9.77 -14.50
CA GLY A 64 -5.54 10.62 -15.61
C GLY A 64 -6.61 11.43 -16.36
N THR A 65 -7.77 11.71 -15.77
CA THR A 65 -8.65 12.78 -16.28
C THR A 65 -8.22 14.14 -15.70
N SER A 66 -7.63 14.98 -16.56
CA SER A 66 -7.49 16.41 -16.32
C SER A 66 -8.86 17.10 -16.49
N ARG A 67 -9.09 18.23 -15.79
CA ARG A 67 -10.30 19.07 -15.93
C ARG A 67 -10.48 19.59 -17.36
N LEU A 68 -9.40 19.64 -18.14
CA LEU A 68 -9.39 19.91 -19.57
C LEU A 68 -9.41 18.58 -20.34
N GLY A 69 -10.46 18.38 -21.13
CA GLY A 69 -10.76 17.15 -21.87
C GLY A 69 -9.53 16.50 -22.49
N THR A 70 -9.05 15.42 -21.86
CA THR A 70 -7.95 14.61 -22.38
C THR A 70 -8.53 13.45 -23.17
N SER A 71 -7.99 13.15 -24.35
CA SER A 71 -8.43 12.02 -25.17
C SER A 71 -8.31 10.68 -24.40
N ARG A 72 -9.14 9.68 -24.72
CA ARG A 72 -9.09 8.33 -24.11
C ARG A 72 -7.67 7.72 -24.10
N LEU A 73 -6.85 8.06 -25.11
CA LEU A 73 -5.45 7.65 -25.19
C LEU A 73 -4.57 8.28 -24.10
N GLY A 74 -4.76 9.56 -23.77
CA GLY A 74 -3.97 10.27 -22.75
C GLY A 74 -4.20 9.73 -21.34
N THR A 75 -5.46 9.43 -20.98
CA THR A 75 -5.81 8.81 -19.69
C THR A 75 -5.17 7.43 -19.52
N SER A 76 -5.05 6.65 -20.61
CA SER A 76 -4.41 5.33 -20.57
C SER A 76 -2.91 5.41 -20.28
N ARG A 77 -2.21 6.43 -20.80
CA ARG A 77 -0.77 6.62 -20.58
C ARG A 77 -0.47 7.05 -19.15
N LEU A 78 -1.25 7.96 -18.59
CA LEU A 78 -1.04 8.45 -17.22
C LEU A 78 -1.36 7.38 -16.18
N LYS A 79 -2.44 6.60 -16.38
CA LYS A 79 -2.69 5.39 -15.57
C LYS A 79 -1.51 4.42 -15.62
N ALA A 80 -1.01 4.14 -16.83
CA ALA A 80 0.11 3.23 -17.03
C ALA A 80 1.42 3.75 -16.42
N PHE A 81 1.60 5.06 -16.33
CA PHE A 81 2.69 5.72 -15.64
C PHE A 81 2.59 5.53 -14.12
N TRP A 82 1.46 5.89 -13.49
CA TRP A 82 1.30 5.79 -12.03
C TRP A 82 1.40 4.34 -11.53
N ILE A 83 0.78 3.39 -12.24
CA ILE A 83 0.93 1.97 -11.94
C ILE A 83 2.40 1.55 -12.09
N GLY A 84 3.08 2.01 -13.15
CA GLY A 84 4.50 1.72 -13.37
C GLY A 84 5.39 2.27 -12.26
N LEU A 85 5.16 3.51 -11.84
CA LEU A 85 5.92 4.18 -10.78
C LEU A 85 5.78 3.43 -9.45
N PHE A 86 4.54 3.11 -9.05
CA PHE A 86 4.28 2.33 -7.84
C PHE A 86 4.89 0.92 -7.92
N THR A 87 4.86 0.30 -9.11
CA THR A 87 5.50 -1.02 -9.33
C THR A 87 7.01 -0.94 -9.12
N VAL A 88 7.69 0.01 -9.76
CA VAL A 88 9.15 0.14 -9.63
C VAL A 88 9.53 0.36 -8.18
N ALA A 89 8.82 1.25 -7.48
CA ALA A 89 9.04 1.46 -6.06
C ALA A 89 8.84 0.18 -5.24
N SER A 90 7.74 -0.55 -5.46
CA SER A 90 7.45 -1.82 -4.77
C SER A 90 8.55 -2.88 -4.99
N VAL A 91 9.06 -3.00 -6.22
CA VAL A 91 10.13 -3.94 -6.56
C VAL A 91 11.43 -3.53 -5.89
N LEU A 92 11.79 -2.24 -5.92
CA LEU A 92 12.99 -1.73 -5.27
C LEU A 92 12.96 -2.00 -3.77
N GLU A 93 11.86 -1.66 -3.08
CA GLU A 93 11.67 -1.88 -1.65
C GLU A 93 11.87 -3.35 -1.28
N VAL A 94 11.09 -4.26 -1.88
CA VAL A 94 11.12 -5.69 -1.54
C VAL A 94 12.48 -6.31 -1.87
N THR A 95 13.07 -5.95 -3.01
CA THR A 95 14.36 -6.53 -3.45
C THR A 95 15.49 -6.08 -2.54
N LEU A 96 15.63 -4.78 -2.29
CA LEU A 96 16.74 -4.24 -1.50
C LEU A 96 16.64 -4.65 -0.03
N ILE A 97 15.43 -4.72 0.53
CA ILE A 97 15.23 -5.24 1.88
C ILE A 97 15.57 -6.73 1.96
N GLY A 98 15.15 -7.52 0.97
CA GLY A 98 15.50 -8.93 0.87
C GLY A 98 17.02 -9.11 0.82
N VAL A 99 17.72 -8.42 -0.08
CA VAL A 99 19.19 -8.48 -0.20
C VAL A 99 19.87 -8.14 1.12
N GLN A 100 19.43 -7.09 1.82
CA GLN A 100 20.03 -6.71 3.09
C GLN A 100 19.76 -7.74 4.21
N ALA A 101 18.58 -8.35 4.23
CA ALA A 101 18.28 -9.45 5.15
C ALA A 101 19.18 -10.66 4.91
N TRP A 102 19.40 -11.05 3.64
CA TRP A 102 20.33 -12.13 3.28
C TRP A 102 21.79 -11.81 3.62
N ARG A 103 22.17 -10.53 3.58
CA ARG A 103 23.49 -10.06 4.05
C ARG A 103 23.61 -9.98 5.57
N GLY A 104 22.52 -10.17 6.31
CA GLY A 104 22.51 -10.06 7.77
C GLY A 104 22.73 -8.64 8.28
N VAL A 105 22.39 -7.61 7.49
CA VAL A 105 22.58 -6.19 7.87
C VAL A 105 21.26 -5.40 7.77
N PRO A 106 21.12 -4.27 8.50
CA PRO A 106 19.90 -3.48 8.44
C PRO A 106 19.68 -2.88 7.05
N SER A 107 18.42 -2.89 6.60
CA SER A 107 18.04 -2.32 5.30
C SER A 107 17.90 -0.80 5.31
N HIS A 108 17.38 -0.24 6.40
CA HIS A 108 17.15 1.20 6.56
C HIS A 108 18.11 1.77 7.61
N PHE A 109 18.49 3.03 7.43
CA PHE A 109 19.39 3.76 8.34
C PHE A 109 20.76 3.09 8.53
N ASN A 110 21.23 2.34 7.52
CA ASN A 110 22.52 1.69 7.53
C ASN A 110 23.49 2.42 6.60
N GLU A 111 24.51 3.03 7.18
CA GLU A 111 25.55 3.78 6.47
C GLU A 111 26.95 3.22 6.77
N ALA A 112 27.04 1.96 7.22
CA ALA A 112 28.29 1.32 7.61
C ALA A 112 29.27 1.14 6.42
N THR A 113 28.74 0.95 5.20
CA THR A 113 29.53 0.79 3.98
C THR A 113 28.96 1.63 2.83
N ALA A 114 29.74 1.84 1.78
CA ALA A 114 29.27 2.54 0.58
C ALA A 114 28.04 1.86 -0.06
N LEU A 115 28.03 0.52 -0.09
CA LEU A 115 26.90 -0.25 -0.59
C LEU A 115 25.66 -0.04 0.29
N ASP A 116 25.80 -0.08 1.61
CA ASP A 116 24.68 0.10 2.53
C ASP A 116 24.08 1.50 2.43
N THR A 117 24.93 2.52 2.28
CA THR A 117 24.50 3.89 2.04
C THR A 117 23.72 4.02 0.72
N VAL A 118 24.18 3.38 -0.36
CA VAL A 118 23.44 3.36 -1.64
C VAL A 118 22.08 2.68 -1.47
N VAL A 119 22.02 1.53 -0.81
CA VAL A 119 20.76 0.82 -0.55
C VAL A 119 19.80 1.68 0.27
N THR A 120 20.28 2.28 1.37
CA THR A 120 19.47 3.18 2.20
C THR A 120 18.92 4.35 1.38
N ARG A 121 19.72 4.98 0.52
CA ARG A 121 19.26 6.08 -0.36
C ARG A 121 18.24 5.62 -1.40
N CYS A 122 18.42 4.43 -1.98
CA CYS A 122 17.47 3.87 -2.93
C CYS A 122 16.11 3.54 -2.27
N LEU A 123 16.11 3.02 -1.05
CA LEU A 123 14.89 2.80 -0.26
C LEU A 123 14.20 4.13 0.05
N THR A 124 14.94 5.17 0.45
CA THR A 124 14.37 6.52 0.63
C THR A 124 13.70 7.04 -0.65
N ALA A 125 14.35 6.87 -1.81
CA ALA A 125 13.77 7.25 -3.10
C ALA A 125 12.51 6.42 -3.42
N GLY A 126 12.52 5.11 -3.15
CA GLY A 126 11.37 4.22 -3.25
C GLY A 126 10.18 4.70 -2.41
N GLY A 127 10.41 5.03 -1.14
CA GLY A 127 9.44 5.65 -0.25
C GLY A 127 8.83 6.94 -0.82
N VAL A 128 9.63 7.83 -1.38
CA VAL A 128 9.12 9.05 -2.04
C VAL A 128 8.24 8.72 -3.25
N MET A 129 8.65 7.76 -4.10
CA MET A 129 7.85 7.32 -5.24
C MET A 129 6.50 6.74 -4.81
N ILE A 130 6.46 6.00 -3.70
CA ILE A 130 5.22 5.49 -3.08
C ILE A 130 4.32 6.64 -2.63
N ILE A 131 4.88 7.61 -1.89
CA ILE A 131 4.11 8.77 -1.40
C ILE A 131 3.45 9.50 -2.56
N VAL A 132 4.20 9.85 -3.60
CA VAL A 132 3.66 10.59 -4.76
C VAL A 132 2.60 9.76 -5.49
N SER A 133 2.80 8.45 -5.64
CA SER A 133 1.84 7.55 -6.27
C SER A 133 0.54 7.43 -5.47
N VAL A 134 0.60 7.38 -4.14
CA VAL A 134 -0.58 7.34 -3.27
C VAL A 134 -1.31 8.69 -3.29
N VAL A 135 -0.59 9.81 -3.26
CA VAL A 135 -1.20 11.15 -3.42
C VAL A 135 -1.96 11.22 -4.74
N ALA A 136 -1.40 10.73 -5.85
CA ALA A 136 -2.09 10.67 -7.13
C ALA A 136 -3.37 9.81 -7.07
N LEU A 137 -3.33 8.67 -6.38
CA LEU A 137 -4.49 7.80 -6.16
C LEU A 137 -5.58 8.51 -5.35
N VAL A 138 -5.21 9.17 -4.25
CA VAL A 138 -6.12 9.93 -3.39
C VAL A 138 -6.80 11.03 -4.21
N VAL A 139 -6.03 11.83 -4.94
CA VAL A 139 -6.60 12.89 -5.80
C VAL A 139 -7.58 12.31 -6.82
N ALA A 140 -7.24 11.18 -7.45
CA ALA A 140 -8.15 10.51 -8.38
C ALA A 140 -9.42 9.99 -7.69
N ALA A 141 -9.30 9.42 -6.49
CA ALA A 141 -10.41 8.94 -5.68
C ALA A 141 -11.42 10.05 -5.34
N PHE A 142 -10.91 11.21 -4.91
CA PHE A 142 -11.78 12.33 -4.57
C PHE A 142 -12.42 12.98 -5.81
N ARG A 143 -11.81 12.84 -7.00
CA ARG A 143 -12.35 13.33 -8.28
C ARG A 143 -13.30 12.35 -9.00
N ALA A 144 -13.43 11.11 -8.54
CA ALA A 144 -14.22 10.06 -9.21
C ALA A 144 -15.74 10.19 -9.00
N VAL A 145 -16.31 11.30 -9.45
CA VAL A 145 -17.76 11.58 -9.36
C VAL A 145 -18.60 10.64 -10.21
N HIS A 146 -18.01 10.01 -11.23
CA HIS A 146 -18.66 9.06 -12.15
C HIS A 146 -19.00 7.71 -11.51
N LEU A 147 -18.46 7.41 -10.32
CA LEU A 147 -18.75 6.16 -9.62
C LEU A 147 -20.10 6.24 -8.91
N ALA A 148 -20.75 5.07 -8.79
CA ALA A 148 -21.93 4.91 -7.94
C ALA A 148 -21.64 5.40 -6.50
N PRO A 149 -22.63 5.98 -5.79
CA PRO A 149 -22.41 6.59 -4.48
C PRO A 149 -21.71 5.68 -3.47
N SER A 150 -22.09 4.40 -3.41
CA SER A 150 -21.48 3.39 -2.53
C SER A 150 -19.99 3.16 -2.84
N MET A 151 -19.66 2.85 -4.09
CA MET A 151 -18.27 2.66 -4.55
C MET A 151 -17.44 3.94 -4.41
N ARG A 152 -18.02 5.11 -4.68
CA ARG A 152 -17.34 6.40 -4.54
C ARG A 152 -16.93 6.66 -3.09
N LEU A 153 -17.82 6.39 -2.13
CA LEU A 153 -17.51 6.49 -0.71
C LEU A 153 -16.40 5.50 -0.32
N ALA A 154 -16.53 4.24 -0.73
CA ALA A 154 -15.55 3.19 -0.44
C ALA A 154 -14.13 3.54 -0.92
N VAL A 155 -13.99 3.99 -2.18
CA VAL A 155 -12.67 4.32 -2.72
C VAL A 155 -12.08 5.59 -2.08
N ARG A 156 -12.91 6.58 -1.74
CA ARG A 156 -12.42 7.77 -1.01
C ARG A 156 -11.94 7.44 0.39
N ALA A 157 -12.74 6.69 1.15
CA ALA A 157 -12.39 6.25 2.50
C ALA A 157 -11.15 5.34 2.49
N GLY A 158 -11.10 4.38 1.56
CA GLY A 158 -9.95 3.50 1.40
C GLY A 158 -8.67 4.23 1.01
N ALA A 159 -8.74 5.17 0.06
CA ALA A 159 -7.58 5.98 -0.32
C ALA A 159 -7.13 6.91 0.82
N ALA A 160 -8.06 7.50 1.57
CA ALA A 160 -7.74 8.29 2.76
C ALA A 160 -7.05 7.44 3.84
N SER A 161 -7.53 6.21 4.06
CA SER A 161 -6.89 5.25 4.98
C SER A 161 -5.46 4.93 4.55
N LEU A 162 -5.21 4.73 3.25
CA LEU A 162 -3.84 4.51 2.75
C LEU A 162 -2.95 5.74 2.94
N ALA A 163 -3.48 6.96 2.82
CA ALA A 163 -2.74 8.19 3.13
C ALA A 163 -2.41 8.29 4.63
N VAL A 164 -3.32 7.88 5.52
CA VAL A 164 -3.07 7.76 6.95
C VAL A 164 -1.96 6.72 7.23
N ALA A 165 -1.94 5.60 6.50
CA ALA A 165 -0.86 4.63 6.60
C ALA A 165 0.52 5.25 6.27
N LEU A 166 0.59 6.14 5.27
CA LEU A 166 1.83 6.88 4.97
C LEU A 166 2.24 7.81 6.10
N ALA A 167 1.29 8.45 6.78
CA ALA A 167 1.59 9.28 7.95
C ALA A 167 2.22 8.44 9.08
N PHE A 168 1.65 7.27 9.39
CA PHE A 168 2.28 6.33 10.33
C PHE A 168 3.65 5.85 9.85
N GLY A 169 3.82 5.59 8.56
CA GLY A 169 5.14 5.26 7.99
C GLY A 169 6.16 6.39 8.20
N GLY A 170 5.74 7.65 8.07
CA GLY A 170 6.56 8.82 8.37
C GLY A 170 6.96 8.91 9.84
N LEU A 171 6.04 8.63 10.76
CA LEU A 171 6.33 8.54 12.20
C LEU A 171 7.34 7.42 12.49
N MET A 172 7.16 6.24 11.90
CA MET A 172 8.13 5.14 12.03
C MET A 172 9.52 5.56 11.54
N ILE A 173 9.63 6.33 10.45
CA ILE A 173 10.91 6.84 9.96
C ILE A 173 11.51 7.84 10.94
N ALA A 174 10.72 8.77 11.49
CA ALA A 174 11.16 9.74 12.48
C ALA A 174 11.73 9.06 13.74
N GLU A 175 11.12 7.94 14.14
CA GLU A 175 11.55 7.10 15.26
C GLU A 175 12.61 6.04 14.87
N ARG A 176 13.18 6.11 13.67
CA ARG A 176 14.20 5.16 13.15
C ARG A 176 13.77 3.68 13.17
N GLY A 177 12.51 3.42 12.80
CA GLY A 177 11.90 2.09 12.69
C GLY A 177 10.89 1.76 13.79
N GLY A 178 10.30 2.79 14.40
CA GLY A 178 9.53 2.76 15.65
C GLY A 178 8.20 1.99 15.65
N SER A 179 7.38 2.30 16.65
CA SER A 179 6.37 1.38 17.22
C SER A 179 5.06 1.31 16.44
N TRP A 180 4.81 2.23 15.51
CA TRP A 180 3.54 2.39 14.77
C TRP A 180 3.23 1.30 13.72
N LYS A 181 3.84 0.12 13.84
CA LYS A 181 3.75 -0.97 12.85
C LYS A 181 2.32 -1.49 12.71
N LEU A 182 1.58 -1.61 13.82
CA LEU A 182 0.21 -2.11 13.81
C LEU A 182 -0.70 -1.09 13.13
N SER A 183 -0.62 0.18 13.52
CA SER A 183 -1.41 1.29 12.96
C SER A 183 -1.15 1.47 11.47
N HIS A 184 0.11 1.43 11.07
CA HIS A 184 0.52 1.45 9.67
C HIS A 184 -0.11 0.28 8.89
N GLY A 185 0.04 -0.94 9.41
CA GLY A 185 -0.51 -2.15 8.78
C GLY A 185 -2.03 -2.10 8.65
N VAL A 186 -2.75 -1.77 9.73
CA VAL A 186 -4.21 -1.66 9.72
C VAL A 186 -4.67 -0.57 8.76
N ALA A 187 -4.09 0.63 8.81
CA ALA A 187 -4.49 1.73 7.92
C ALA A 187 -4.26 1.40 6.43
N MET A 188 -3.21 0.65 6.09
CA MET A 188 -2.86 0.30 4.71
C MET A 188 -3.98 -0.46 3.98
N HIS A 189 -4.67 -1.37 4.66
CA HIS A 189 -5.59 -2.31 4.00
C HIS A 189 -6.96 -1.71 3.66
N GLY A 190 -7.29 -0.50 4.14
CA GLY A 190 -8.59 0.13 3.89
C GLY A 190 -8.87 0.36 2.41
N VAL A 191 -7.80 0.62 1.62
CA VAL A 191 -7.86 0.79 0.16
C VAL A 191 -8.27 -0.47 -0.59
N LEU A 192 -8.08 -1.65 0.01
CA LEU A 192 -8.56 -2.92 -0.52
C LEU A 192 -9.96 -3.24 0.02
N LEU A 193 -10.10 -3.24 1.35
CA LEU A 193 -11.25 -3.81 2.04
C LEU A 193 -12.55 -3.04 1.74
N LEU A 194 -12.51 -1.70 1.76
CA LEU A 194 -13.71 -0.90 1.55
C LEU A 194 -14.21 -0.98 0.09
N PRO A 195 -13.35 -0.80 -0.94
CA PRO A 195 -13.80 -1.00 -2.32
C PRO A 195 -14.21 -2.45 -2.63
N LEU A 196 -13.57 -3.44 -2.01
CA LEU A 196 -13.96 -4.85 -2.15
C LEU A 196 -15.37 -5.08 -1.61
N LEU A 197 -15.69 -4.56 -0.44
CA LEU A 197 -17.05 -4.62 0.12
C LEU A 197 -18.07 -3.99 -0.83
N ALA A 198 -17.82 -2.76 -1.30
CA ALA A 198 -18.72 -2.08 -2.23
C ALA A 198 -18.88 -2.85 -3.56
N TRP A 199 -17.80 -3.47 -4.05
CA TRP A 199 -17.83 -4.27 -5.27
C TRP A 199 -18.66 -5.55 -5.08
N LEU A 200 -18.52 -6.24 -3.94
CA LEU A 200 -19.33 -7.42 -3.63
C LEU A 200 -20.82 -7.07 -3.49
N LEU A 201 -21.12 -5.93 -2.84
CA LEU A 201 -22.49 -5.44 -2.68
C LEU A 201 -23.16 -5.10 -4.02
N ALA A 202 -22.40 -4.74 -5.05
CA ALA A 202 -22.93 -4.44 -6.38
C ALA A 202 -23.55 -5.67 -7.09
N PHE A 203 -23.30 -6.88 -6.59
CA PHE A 203 -23.95 -8.11 -7.07
C PHE A 203 -25.26 -8.45 -6.34
N THR A 204 -25.74 -7.57 -5.46
CA THR A 204 -26.98 -7.75 -4.70
C THR A 204 -28.11 -6.87 -5.25
N THR A 205 -29.38 -7.21 -4.98
CA THR A 205 -30.56 -6.47 -5.47
C THR A 205 -30.94 -5.24 -4.62
N GLY A 206 -29.96 -4.60 -3.97
CA GLY A 206 -30.19 -3.44 -3.10
C GLY A 206 -30.16 -2.10 -3.84
N ASP A 207 -31.00 -1.15 -3.40
CA ASP A 207 -30.88 0.25 -3.84
C ASP A 207 -29.59 0.90 -3.30
N GLU A 208 -29.00 1.80 -4.08
CA GLU A 208 -27.74 2.50 -3.79
C GLU A 208 -27.77 3.27 -2.47
N ALA A 209 -28.94 3.78 -2.05
CA ALA A 209 -29.07 4.42 -0.75
C ALA A 209 -28.75 3.45 0.40
N ARG A 210 -29.23 2.21 0.31
CA ARG A 210 -28.95 1.16 1.30
C ARG A 210 -27.49 0.72 1.22
N LEU A 211 -26.97 0.48 0.01
CA LEU A 211 -25.57 0.07 -0.18
C LEU A 211 -24.59 1.12 0.36
N THR A 212 -24.88 2.40 0.11
CA THR A 212 -24.07 3.52 0.61
C THR A 212 -24.06 3.59 2.14
N ARG A 213 -25.20 3.33 2.80
CA ARG A 213 -25.24 3.25 4.28
C ARG A 213 -24.36 2.13 4.81
N VAL A 214 -24.45 0.93 4.22
CA VAL A 214 -23.61 -0.22 4.62
C VAL A 214 -22.13 0.11 4.47
N VAL A 215 -21.73 0.67 3.33
CA VAL A 215 -20.35 1.11 3.09
C VAL A 215 -19.94 2.22 4.07
N GLY A 216 -20.83 3.16 4.38
CA GLY A 216 -20.58 4.23 5.35
C GLY A 216 -20.34 3.69 6.75
N THR A 217 -21.16 2.76 7.22
CA THR A 217 -20.97 2.08 8.51
C THR A 217 -19.65 1.30 8.52
N ALA A 218 -19.33 0.58 7.45
CA ALA A 218 -18.06 -0.15 7.33
C ALA A 218 -16.86 0.81 7.34
N ALA A 219 -16.93 1.94 6.64
CA ALA A 219 -15.88 2.95 6.62
C ALA A 219 -15.67 3.60 7.99
N ALA A 220 -16.75 3.92 8.71
CA ALA A 220 -16.68 4.44 10.07
C ALA A 220 -16.08 3.42 11.05
N GLY A 221 -16.52 2.16 10.98
CA GLY A 221 -15.95 1.07 11.78
C GLY A 221 -14.46 0.84 11.46
N TYR A 222 -14.07 0.93 10.19
CA TYR A 222 -12.67 0.84 9.79
C TYR A 222 -11.83 2.00 10.32
N GLY A 223 -12.38 3.23 10.29
CA GLY A 223 -11.75 4.39 10.91
C GLY A 223 -11.55 4.20 12.42
N ALA A 224 -12.56 3.69 13.13
CA ALA A 224 -12.44 3.36 14.54
C ALA A 224 -11.39 2.28 14.81
N LEU A 225 -11.27 1.27 13.94
CA LEU A 225 -10.23 0.24 14.03
C LEU A 225 -8.82 0.83 13.86
N VAL A 226 -8.63 1.75 12.91
CA VAL A 226 -7.36 2.46 12.73
C VAL A 226 -7.01 3.29 13.96
N VAL A 227 -7.98 4.00 14.55
CA VAL A 227 -7.79 4.76 15.79
C VAL A 227 -7.45 3.83 16.96
N ALA A 228 -8.14 2.70 17.10
CA ALA A 228 -7.84 1.72 18.14
C ALA A 228 -6.43 1.16 18.01
N ALA A 229 -5.99 0.83 16.79
CA ALA A 229 -4.61 0.42 16.52
C ALA A 229 -3.60 1.52 16.91
N ALA A 230 -3.91 2.79 16.60
CA ALA A 230 -3.08 3.93 16.99
C ALA A 230 -2.99 4.11 18.50
N VAL A 231 -4.10 3.92 19.22
CA VAL A 231 -4.09 3.95 20.69
C VAL A 231 -3.23 2.82 21.24
N VAL A 232 -3.35 1.60 20.72
CA VAL A 232 -2.53 0.45 21.14
C VAL A 232 -1.05 0.71 20.94
N ASP A 233 -0.65 1.21 19.76
CA ASP A 233 0.75 1.56 19.50
C ASP A 233 1.21 2.68 20.45
N ALA A 234 0.38 3.70 20.67
CA ALA A 234 0.72 4.86 21.50
C ALA A 234 0.91 4.51 23.00
N VAL A 235 0.11 3.60 23.56
CA VAL A 235 0.26 3.16 24.96
C VAL A 235 1.37 2.13 25.15
N SER A 236 1.92 1.60 24.06
CA SER A 236 3.03 0.64 24.05
C SER A 236 4.38 1.31 23.78
N LEU A 237 4.42 2.64 23.63
CA LEU A 237 5.63 3.48 23.54
C LEU A 237 6.28 3.64 24.92
#